data_AF-A0A1U7N9Z4-F1
#
_entry.id   AF-A0A1U7N9Z4-F1
#
_cell.length_a   1.000
_cell.length_b   1.000
_cell.length_c   1.000
_cell.angle_alpha   90.00
_cell.angle_beta   90.00
_cell.angle_gamma   90.00
#
_symmetry.space_group_name_H-M   'P 1'
#
loop_
_entity.id
_entity.type
_entity.pdbx_description
1 polymer ?
#
loop_
_entity_poly.entity_id
_entity_poly.type
_entity_poly.pdbx_seq_one_letter_code
_entity_poly.pdbx_strand_id
1 'polypeptide(L)'
;MLNSLINNKVTNPLTYSAIALSVIAGAGIAAAPADAASITYQGTLQDGIPEFDAISSSGFFSDQSTGRFFNFFGNQGDVVTIEALRIEQDLDPALWVFEGLFEDTSDFASGFNVNIDRGDPGFLEFADDEIPNPGPFADPRAVVTLTLPGTGEYTAIVTNFISGPNDGGDGAFDFEITCFGCTTPVPEPASVLGLLITGSLGFGSALKRKLK
;
A
#
# COMPACT_ATOMS: atom_id res chain seq x y z
N MET A 1 33.13 -19.08 83.82
CA MET A 1 32.80 -20.34 84.54
C MET A 1 31.53 -20.88 83.89
N LEU A 2 31.63 -21.79 82.91
CA LEU A 2 31.78 -23.26 82.99
C LEU A 2 30.42 -23.97 82.80
N ASN A 3 30.33 -24.79 81.75
CA ASN A 3 29.36 -25.87 81.46
C ASN A 3 27.91 -25.45 81.12
N SER A 4 27.21 -26.04 80.15
CA SER A 4 27.12 -27.47 79.83
C SER A 4 26.61 -27.73 78.40
N LEU A 5 27.16 -28.78 77.80
CA LEU A 5 26.79 -29.43 76.53
C LEU A 5 25.36 -29.98 76.53
N ILE A 6 24.70 -30.00 75.37
CA ILE A 6 23.96 -31.17 74.87
C ILE A 6 24.19 -31.31 73.36
N ASN A 7 24.81 -32.43 72.99
CA ASN A 7 24.89 -32.99 71.66
C ASN A 7 23.50 -33.42 71.17
N ASN A 8 23.19 -33.18 69.89
CA ASN A 8 22.37 -34.14 69.16
C ASN A 8 22.86 -34.29 67.71
N LYS A 9 23.45 -35.45 67.46
CA LYS A 9 23.62 -36.04 66.12
C LYS A 9 22.23 -36.27 65.54
N VAL A 10 21.92 -35.72 64.39
CA VAL A 10 20.98 -36.37 63.46
C VAL A 10 21.57 -36.31 62.05
N THR A 11 21.54 -37.49 61.46
CA THR A 11 22.11 -37.99 60.23
C THR A 11 21.50 -37.39 58.96
N ASN A 12 22.35 -37.07 57.99
CA ASN A 12 21.99 -36.76 56.60
C ASN A 12 21.29 -37.96 55.93
N PRO A 13 20.23 -37.73 55.14
CA PRO A 13 20.03 -38.48 53.91
C PRO A 13 20.38 -37.61 52.70
N LEU A 14 21.28 -38.15 51.88
CA LEU A 14 21.64 -37.67 50.56
C LEU A 14 20.36 -37.47 49.71
N THR A 15 19.97 -36.22 49.49
CA THR A 15 18.97 -35.87 48.48
C THR A 15 19.56 -36.06 47.10
N TYR A 16 19.00 -37.02 46.36
CA TYR A 16 19.26 -37.25 44.95
C TYR A 16 19.02 -35.97 44.15
N SER A 17 20.08 -35.46 43.52
CA SER A 17 20.00 -34.38 42.54
C SER A 17 19.22 -34.87 41.33
N ALA A 18 17.94 -34.54 41.26
CA ALA A 18 17.18 -34.63 40.02
C ALA A 18 17.70 -33.55 39.05
N ILE A 19 18.40 -33.97 38.01
CA ILE A 19 18.70 -33.11 36.86
C ILE A 19 17.36 -32.87 36.16
N ALA A 20 16.77 -31.70 36.40
CA ALA A 20 15.59 -31.25 35.69
C ALA A 20 15.99 -30.86 34.26
N LEU A 21 15.72 -31.75 33.31
CA LEU A 21 15.83 -31.46 31.88
C LEU A 21 14.68 -30.51 31.52
N SER A 22 14.94 -29.21 31.52
CA SER A 22 13.97 -28.20 31.11
C SER A 22 13.81 -28.27 29.58
N VAL A 23 12.77 -28.98 29.12
CA VAL A 23 12.30 -28.88 27.74
C VAL A 23 11.67 -27.49 27.60
N ILE A 24 12.42 -26.56 27.02
CA ILE A 24 11.84 -25.30 26.54
C ILE A 24 11.02 -25.70 25.32
N ALA A 25 9.73 -25.89 25.52
CA ALA A 25 8.76 -25.88 24.43
C ALA A 25 8.79 -24.47 23.85
N GLY A 26 9.59 -24.28 22.80
CA GLY A 26 9.52 -23.09 21.98
C GLY A 26 8.15 -23.06 21.33
N ALA A 27 7.19 -22.41 21.99
CA ALA A 27 5.98 -21.95 21.33
C ALA A 27 6.45 -20.95 20.28
N GLY A 28 6.65 -21.44 19.05
CA GLY A 28 6.77 -20.57 17.90
C GLY A 28 5.50 -19.74 17.86
N ILE A 29 5.61 -18.46 18.22
CA ILE A 29 4.58 -17.49 17.92
C ILE A 29 4.65 -17.38 16.40
N ALA A 30 3.86 -18.20 15.70
CA ALA A 30 3.54 -17.92 14.32
C ALA A 30 2.73 -16.63 14.37
N ALA A 31 3.34 -15.52 13.97
CA ALA A 31 2.59 -14.32 13.66
C ALA A 31 1.48 -14.74 12.69
N ALA A 32 0.23 -14.44 13.03
CA ALA A 32 -0.82 -14.56 12.03
C ALA A 32 -0.36 -13.73 10.83
N PRO A 33 -0.38 -14.28 9.61
CA PRO A 33 -0.11 -13.46 8.43
C PRO A 33 -1.06 -12.26 8.50
N ALA A 34 -0.59 -11.06 8.15
CA ALA A 34 -1.48 -9.94 7.90
C ALA A 34 -2.60 -10.45 6.97
N ASP A 35 -3.86 -10.25 7.34
CA ASP A 35 -4.98 -10.77 6.59
C ASP A 35 -4.97 -10.11 5.20
N ALA A 36 -4.57 -10.90 4.20
CA ALA A 36 -4.70 -10.58 2.79
C ALA A 36 -6.15 -10.16 2.51
N ALA A 37 -6.34 -8.97 1.94
CA ALA A 37 -7.63 -8.40 1.63
C ALA A 37 -7.66 -7.95 0.17
N SER A 38 -8.76 -8.22 -0.52
CA SER A 38 -8.92 -7.79 -1.91
C SER A 38 -8.95 -6.26 -2.02
N ILE A 39 -8.20 -5.72 -2.99
CA ILE A 39 -8.11 -4.29 -3.25
C ILE A 39 -9.31 -3.83 -4.06
N THR A 40 -9.94 -2.73 -3.61
CA THR A 40 -10.98 -2.02 -4.36
C THR A 40 -10.49 -0.61 -4.69
N TYR A 41 -10.36 -0.33 -5.99
CA TYR A 41 -10.04 0.99 -6.49
C TYR A 41 -11.26 1.91 -6.40
N GLN A 42 -11.05 3.09 -5.81
CA GLN A 42 -12.08 4.09 -5.54
C GLN A 42 -12.38 4.92 -6.78
N GLY A 43 -11.37 5.13 -7.63
CA GLY A 43 -11.50 5.86 -8.88
C GLY A 43 -10.24 5.79 -9.74
N THR A 44 -10.35 6.38 -10.93
CA THR A 44 -9.26 6.58 -11.88
C THR A 44 -8.95 8.07 -11.94
N LEU A 45 -7.75 8.46 -11.48
CA LEU A 45 -7.32 9.86 -11.50
C LEU A 45 -7.13 10.32 -12.96
N GLN A 46 -7.62 11.51 -13.24
CA GLN A 46 -7.49 12.19 -14.53
C GLN A 46 -6.73 13.50 -14.36
N ASP A 47 -6.06 13.95 -15.42
CA ASP A 47 -5.22 15.16 -15.37
C ASP A 47 -5.97 16.39 -14.88
N GLY A 48 -5.57 16.90 -13.71
CA GLY A 48 -6.11 18.08 -13.06
C GLY A 48 -7.56 17.95 -12.60
N ILE A 49 -8.14 16.74 -12.57
CA ILE A 49 -9.49 16.51 -12.08
C ILE A 49 -9.41 15.96 -10.65
N PRO A 50 -9.94 16.68 -9.64
CA PRO A 50 -9.95 16.19 -8.27
C PRO A 50 -10.97 15.06 -8.10
N GLU A 51 -10.56 14.03 -7.36
CA GLU A 51 -11.42 12.98 -6.83
C GLU A 51 -11.56 13.16 -5.31
N PHE A 52 -12.73 12.87 -4.77
CA PHE A 52 -13.06 13.05 -3.35
C PHE A 52 -13.38 11.72 -2.71
N ASP A 53 -12.86 11.50 -1.50
CA ASP A 53 -13.09 10.28 -0.76
C ASP A 53 -12.83 10.48 0.74
N ALA A 54 -13.03 9.45 1.56
CA ALA A 54 -12.91 9.52 3.02
C ALA A 54 -12.12 8.34 3.63
N ILE A 55 -11.48 8.50 4.78
CA ILE A 55 -10.79 7.42 5.51
C ILE A 55 -11.35 7.30 6.93
N SER A 56 -12.02 6.19 7.24
CA SER A 56 -12.65 5.94 8.54
C SER A 56 -11.78 5.18 9.54
N SER A 57 -10.60 4.72 9.13
CA SER A 57 -9.74 3.85 9.92
C SER A 57 -8.28 4.27 9.82
N SER A 58 -7.61 4.35 10.97
CA SER A 58 -6.16 4.43 11.06
C SER A 58 -5.54 3.03 11.09
N GLY A 59 -4.21 2.97 11.04
CA GLY A 59 -3.48 1.72 11.22
C GLY A 59 -3.10 1.01 9.92
N PHE A 60 -2.92 1.76 8.83
CA PHE A 60 -2.47 1.22 7.54
C PHE A 60 -1.20 0.35 7.63
N PHE A 61 -0.30 0.68 8.55
CA PHE A 61 0.91 -0.13 8.83
C PHE A 61 0.63 -1.51 9.44
N SER A 62 -0.49 -1.66 10.13
CA SER A 62 -0.91 -2.94 10.71
C SER A 62 -1.93 -3.65 9.83
N ASP A 63 -2.60 -2.91 8.94
CA ASP A 63 -3.68 -3.37 8.09
C ASP A 63 -3.75 -2.54 6.82
N GLN A 64 -3.11 -3.01 5.74
CA GLN A 64 -3.09 -2.32 4.45
C GLN A 64 -4.50 -2.19 3.83
N SER A 65 -5.50 -2.94 4.32
CA SER A 65 -6.87 -2.83 3.82
C SER A 65 -7.54 -1.50 4.20
N THR A 66 -6.97 -0.74 5.15
CA THR A 66 -7.49 0.57 5.53
C THR A 66 -7.11 1.70 4.57
N GLY A 67 -6.28 1.43 3.56
CA GLY A 67 -5.88 2.41 2.54
C GLY A 67 -6.97 2.68 1.50
N ARG A 68 -6.95 3.86 0.89
CA ARG A 68 -7.81 4.21 -0.25
C ARG A 68 -6.99 4.15 -1.53
N PHE A 69 -7.38 3.26 -2.43
CA PHE A 69 -6.64 2.94 -3.64
C PHE A 69 -7.23 3.68 -4.84
N PHE A 70 -6.40 4.41 -5.57
CA PHE A 70 -6.74 5.04 -6.84
C PHE A 70 -5.80 4.52 -7.91
N ASN A 71 -6.27 4.44 -9.14
CA ASN A 71 -5.40 4.14 -10.27
C ASN A 71 -5.25 5.36 -11.16
N PHE A 72 -4.18 5.36 -11.95
CA PHE A 72 -3.99 6.32 -13.02
C PHE A 72 -3.13 5.73 -14.11
N PHE A 73 -3.27 6.24 -15.32
CA PHE A 73 -2.44 5.87 -16.45
C PHE A 73 -1.41 6.95 -16.74
N GLY A 74 -0.23 6.53 -17.17
CA GLY A 74 0.82 7.45 -17.62
C GLY A 74 1.78 6.79 -18.61
N ASN A 75 2.54 7.62 -19.32
CA ASN A 75 3.56 7.15 -20.25
C ASN A 75 4.95 7.24 -19.65
N GLN A 76 5.85 6.39 -20.14
CA GLN A 76 7.26 6.45 -19.76
C GLN A 76 7.81 7.85 -20.04
N GLY A 77 8.42 8.45 -19.02
CA GLY A 77 9.02 9.78 -19.10
C GLY A 77 8.07 10.93 -18.79
N ASP A 78 6.76 10.68 -18.62
CA ASP A 78 5.84 11.70 -18.10
C ASP A 78 6.31 12.12 -16.69
N VAL A 79 6.21 13.42 -16.39
CA VAL A 79 6.42 13.94 -15.04
C VAL A 79 5.05 14.13 -14.43
N VAL A 80 4.73 13.34 -13.40
CA VAL A 80 3.44 13.39 -12.72
C VAL A 80 3.60 13.97 -11.32
N THR A 81 2.60 14.72 -10.89
CA THR A 81 2.45 15.17 -9.50
C THR A 81 1.12 14.65 -8.97
N ILE A 82 1.15 13.87 -7.90
CA ILE A 82 -0.04 13.41 -7.20
C ILE A 82 -0.09 14.13 -5.86
N GLU A 83 -1.22 14.75 -5.58
CA GLU A 83 -1.46 15.52 -4.37
C GLU A 83 -2.69 14.95 -3.66
N ALA A 84 -2.54 14.56 -2.39
CA ALA A 84 -3.64 14.25 -1.48
C ALA A 84 -3.75 15.38 -0.45
N LEU A 85 -4.83 16.14 -0.51
CA LEU A 85 -5.12 17.28 0.35
C LEU A 85 -6.20 16.91 1.35
N ARG A 86 -5.96 17.12 2.65
CA ARG A 86 -7.01 16.93 3.65
C ARG A 86 -8.12 17.96 3.55
N ILE A 87 -9.35 17.53 3.81
CA ILE A 87 -10.51 18.43 3.99
C ILE A 87 -10.74 18.69 5.48
N GLU A 88 -10.65 17.66 6.32
CA GLU A 88 -10.72 17.78 7.78
C GLU A 88 -9.36 18.18 8.36
N GLN A 89 -9.43 18.97 9.43
CA GLN A 89 -8.26 19.60 10.04
C GLN A 89 -7.26 18.59 10.62
N ASP A 90 -7.76 17.48 11.14
CA ASP A 90 -6.95 16.54 11.92
C ASP A 90 -6.42 15.37 11.08
N LEU A 91 -6.80 15.25 9.80
CA LEU A 91 -6.23 14.25 8.92
C LEU A 91 -4.73 14.53 8.71
N ASP A 92 -3.95 13.47 8.87
CA ASP A 92 -2.53 13.39 8.54
C ASP A 92 -2.40 12.48 7.30
N PRO A 93 -2.56 13.05 6.09
CA PRO A 93 -2.58 12.24 4.87
C PRO A 93 -1.17 11.75 4.56
N ALA A 94 -1.07 10.47 4.22
CA ALA A 94 0.14 9.89 3.62
C ALA A 94 -0.19 9.28 2.27
N LEU A 95 0.75 9.40 1.31
CA LEU A 95 0.57 9.02 -0.09
C LEU A 95 1.70 8.09 -0.52
N TRP A 96 1.34 6.93 -1.07
CA TRP A 96 2.26 6.00 -1.72
C TRP A 96 1.92 5.89 -3.20
N VAL A 97 2.94 5.73 -4.04
CA VAL A 97 2.79 5.52 -5.48
C VAL A 97 3.53 4.28 -5.92
N PHE A 98 2.86 3.46 -6.72
CA PHE A 98 3.37 2.19 -7.26
C PHE A 98 3.13 2.06 -8.76
N GLU A 99 4.02 1.35 -9.44
CA GLU A 99 3.83 0.84 -10.80
C GLU A 99 2.94 -0.40 -10.79
N GLY A 100 1.92 -0.42 -11.65
CA GLY A 100 0.98 -1.52 -11.80
C GLY A 100 -0.32 -1.36 -11.01
N LEU A 101 -1.21 -2.33 -11.22
CA LEU A 101 -2.42 -2.54 -10.42
C LEU A 101 -2.24 -3.78 -9.55
N PHE A 102 -2.89 -3.78 -8.40
CA PHE A 102 -2.81 -4.82 -7.40
C PHE A 102 -4.21 -5.37 -7.11
N GLU A 103 -4.30 -6.67 -6.84
CA GLU A 103 -5.58 -7.33 -6.56
C GLU A 103 -5.75 -7.60 -5.06
N ASP A 104 -4.66 -7.69 -4.31
CA ASP A 104 -4.67 -8.10 -2.92
C ASP A 104 -3.61 -7.36 -2.08
N THR A 105 -3.94 -6.99 -0.84
CA THR A 105 -3.03 -6.26 0.05
C THR A 105 -1.76 -7.05 0.40
N SER A 106 -1.77 -8.38 0.25
CA SER A 106 -0.57 -9.20 0.40
C SER A 106 0.49 -8.94 -0.68
N ASP A 107 0.14 -8.28 -1.78
CA ASP A 107 1.10 -7.84 -2.80
C ASP A 107 2.09 -6.79 -2.26
N PHE A 108 1.74 -6.08 -1.18
CA PHE A 108 2.60 -5.12 -0.49
C PHE A 108 3.29 -5.68 0.77
N ALA A 109 3.18 -6.99 1.02
CA ALA A 109 3.68 -7.63 2.24
C ALA A 109 4.98 -8.41 2.01
N SER A 110 5.80 -8.00 1.04
CA SER A 110 6.92 -8.81 0.55
C SER A 110 8.19 -8.77 1.43
N GLY A 111 8.18 -7.95 2.50
CA GLY A 111 9.31 -7.73 3.40
C GLY A 111 9.22 -8.41 4.78
N PHE A 112 10.35 -8.44 5.50
CA PHE A 112 10.44 -8.86 6.92
C PHE A 112 9.81 -7.86 7.90
N ASN A 113 9.30 -6.73 7.40
CA ASN A 113 8.52 -5.75 8.14
C ASN A 113 7.10 -5.73 7.61
N VAL A 114 6.12 -5.63 8.50
CA VAL A 114 4.68 -5.50 8.20
C VAL A 114 4.30 -4.19 7.48
N ASN A 115 5.29 -3.43 7.00
CA ASN A 115 5.11 -2.08 6.48
C ASN A 115 5.44 -2.05 5.00
N ILE A 116 4.66 -1.28 4.24
CA ILE A 116 5.01 -0.91 2.88
C ILE A 116 6.39 -0.26 2.87
N ASP A 117 7.30 -0.77 2.06
CA ASP A 117 8.65 -0.23 1.93
C ASP A 117 9.18 -0.21 0.48
N ARG A 118 10.39 0.33 0.32
CA ARG A 118 11.04 0.48 -1.00
C ARG A 118 11.37 -0.85 -1.69
N GLY A 119 11.24 -1.96 -0.98
CA GLY A 119 11.44 -3.32 -1.48
C GLY A 119 10.18 -3.94 -2.07
N ASP A 120 9.01 -3.33 -1.85
CA ASP A 120 7.76 -3.88 -2.38
C ASP A 120 7.68 -3.78 -3.91
N PRO A 121 7.04 -4.76 -4.57
CA PRO A 121 6.87 -4.77 -6.01
C PRO A 121 6.24 -3.47 -6.52
N GLY A 122 6.94 -2.81 -7.44
CA GLY A 122 6.45 -1.60 -8.08
C GLY A 122 6.53 -0.34 -7.23
N PHE A 123 7.10 -0.34 -6.01
CA PHE A 123 7.23 0.88 -5.22
C PHE A 123 7.97 1.99 -6.02
N LEU A 124 7.38 3.19 -6.07
CA LEU A 124 7.99 4.34 -6.72
C LEU A 124 8.37 5.44 -5.73
N GLU A 125 7.41 5.95 -4.96
CA GLU A 125 7.64 7.08 -4.06
C GLU A 125 6.63 7.14 -2.92
N PHE A 126 6.98 7.87 -1.86
CA PHE A 126 6.16 8.12 -0.67
C PHE A 126 6.20 9.60 -0.27
N ALA A 127 5.10 10.10 0.30
CA ALA A 127 4.99 11.42 0.92
C ALA A 127 4.08 11.40 2.16
N ASP A 128 4.46 12.07 3.24
CA ASP A 128 3.66 12.24 4.47
C ASP A 128 3.92 13.53 5.26
N ASP A 129 5.07 14.21 5.08
CA ASP A 129 5.41 15.40 5.87
C ASP A 129 6.34 16.42 5.16
N GLU A 130 6.39 16.41 3.82
CA GLU A 130 7.37 17.16 3.05
C GLU A 130 7.15 18.69 3.02
N ILE A 131 6.00 19.20 3.45
CA ILE A 131 5.70 20.64 3.47
C ILE A 131 5.71 21.17 4.90
N PRO A 132 6.61 22.13 5.23
CA PRO A 132 6.63 22.74 6.54
C PRO A 132 5.33 23.48 6.89
N ASN A 133 4.49 22.93 7.78
CA ASN A 133 3.34 23.63 8.36
C ASN A 133 3.45 23.73 9.90
N PRO A 134 3.23 24.91 10.51
CA PRO A 134 3.15 25.03 11.97
C PRO A 134 1.89 24.33 12.53
N GLY A 135 2.06 23.26 13.31
CA GLY A 135 0.97 22.59 14.04
C GLY A 135 1.33 21.13 14.37
N PRO A 136 0.57 20.44 15.24
CA PRO A 136 0.62 18.98 15.29
C PRO A 136 0.09 18.42 13.95
N PHE A 137 0.74 17.40 13.38
CA PHE A 137 0.38 16.76 12.09
C PHE A 137 0.65 17.68 10.89
N ALA A 138 1.93 18.05 10.76
CA ALA A 138 2.47 19.25 10.14
C ALA A 138 2.34 19.34 8.61
N ASP A 139 1.48 18.57 7.96
CA ASP A 139 1.21 18.76 6.54
C ASP A 139 -0.29 18.62 6.22
N PRO A 140 -0.96 19.65 5.68
CA PRO A 140 -2.29 19.48 5.14
C PRO A 140 -2.31 18.62 3.88
N ARG A 141 -1.17 18.30 3.28
CA ARG A 141 -1.11 17.60 2.00
C ARG A 141 0.06 16.63 1.90
N ALA A 142 -0.13 15.50 1.23
CA ALA A 142 0.97 14.65 0.77
C ALA A 142 1.17 14.88 -0.73
N VAL A 143 2.39 15.20 -1.16
CA VAL A 143 2.70 15.53 -2.56
C VAL A 143 3.85 14.68 -3.07
N VAL A 144 3.57 13.81 -4.03
CA VAL A 144 4.57 13.03 -4.75
C VAL A 144 4.77 13.62 -6.14
N THR A 145 6.02 13.91 -6.52
CA THR A 145 6.37 14.29 -7.91
C THR A 145 7.46 13.36 -8.45
N LEU A 146 7.17 12.64 -9.53
CA LEU A 146 8.11 11.68 -10.12
C LEU A 146 8.08 11.65 -11.65
N THR A 147 9.15 11.15 -12.26
CA THR A 147 9.17 10.75 -13.68
C THR A 147 8.79 9.27 -13.79
N LEU A 148 7.79 8.94 -14.59
CA LEU A 148 7.31 7.57 -14.71
C LEU A 148 8.31 6.65 -15.43
N PRO A 149 8.64 5.47 -14.87
CA PRO A 149 9.64 4.57 -15.43
C PRO A 149 9.13 3.76 -16.64
N GLY A 150 7.81 3.61 -16.79
CA GLY A 150 7.15 2.79 -17.79
C GLY A 150 5.89 3.47 -18.35
N THR A 151 5.29 2.86 -19.37
CA THR A 151 3.93 3.22 -19.81
C THR A 151 2.97 2.17 -19.27
N GLY A 152 1.93 2.59 -18.58
CA GLY A 152 0.95 1.67 -18.02
C GLY A 152 0.06 2.29 -16.94
N GLU A 153 -0.58 1.39 -16.21
CA GLU A 153 -1.37 1.72 -15.02
C GLU A 153 -0.46 1.79 -13.79
N TYR A 154 -0.84 2.67 -12.88
CA TYR A 154 -0.16 2.94 -11.61
C TYR A 154 -1.19 2.96 -10.50
N THR A 155 -0.73 2.72 -9.27
CA THR A 155 -1.55 2.77 -8.06
C THR A 155 -1.09 3.90 -7.16
N ALA A 156 -2.03 4.75 -6.74
CA ALA A 156 -1.85 5.72 -5.68
C ALA A 156 -2.66 5.28 -4.45
N ILE A 157 -2.05 5.34 -3.27
CA ILE A 157 -2.70 4.95 -2.01
C ILE A 157 -2.69 6.14 -1.06
N VAL A 158 -3.87 6.57 -0.61
CA VAL A 158 -4.01 7.58 0.44
C VAL A 158 -4.37 6.89 1.75
N THR A 159 -3.73 7.29 2.84
CA THR A 159 -3.99 6.71 4.17
C THR A 159 -4.04 7.76 5.27
N ASN A 160 -4.59 7.33 6.41
CA ASN A 160 -4.54 8.06 7.66
C ASN A 160 -3.32 7.61 8.46
N PHE A 161 -2.29 8.45 8.53
CA PHE A 161 -1.01 8.15 9.16
C PHE A 161 -1.09 8.28 10.69
N ILE A 162 -1.08 9.53 11.21
CA ILE A 162 -1.26 9.83 12.63
C ILE A 162 -2.27 10.99 12.76
N SER A 163 -3.54 10.73 12.43
CA SER A 163 -4.58 11.76 12.55
C SER A 163 -5.04 12.02 13.98
N GLY A 164 -5.49 13.25 14.24
CA GLY A 164 -6.17 13.64 15.48
C GLY A 164 -7.62 13.11 15.56
N PRO A 165 -8.39 13.48 16.60
CA PRO A 165 -9.77 13.00 16.78
C PRO A 165 -10.85 13.77 15.99
N ASN A 166 -10.53 14.92 15.38
CA ASN A 166 -11.53 15.76 14.71
C ASN A 166 -11.77 15.36 13.25
N ASP A 167 -12.62 14.37 13.05
CA ASP A 167 -13.09 13.82 11.77
C ASP A 167 -14.32 14.56 11.22
N GLY A 168 -14.58 15.80 11.62
CA GLY A 168 -15.79 16.51 11.19
C GLY A 168 -17.10 15.96 11.80
N GLY A 169 -17.05 14.88 12.60
CA GLY A 169 -18.15 14.32 13.37
C GLY A 169 -18.93 13.20 12.69
N ASP A 170 -18.46 12.65 11.57
CA ASP A 170 -19.12 11.57 10.84
C ASP A 170 -18.40 10.21 10.93
N GLY A 171 -17.23 10.18 11.58
CA GLY A 171 -16.41 8.96 11.71
C GLY A 171 -15.41 8.76 10.58
N ALA A 172 -15.20 9.72 9.68
CA ALA A 172 -14.25 9.62 8.59
C ALA A 172 -13.53 10.95 8.30
N PHE A 173 -12.30 10.85 7.80
CA PHE A 173 -11.56 11.99 7.30
C PHE A 173 -11.70 12.07 5.78
N ASP A 174 -12.47 13.02 5.30
CA ASP A 174 -12.55 13.43 3.91
C ASP A 174 -11.22 14.03 3.41
N PHE A 175 -10.93 13.74 2.16
CA PHE A 175 -9.78 14.27 1.45
C PHE A 175 -10.09 14.44 -0.03
N GLU A 176 -9.25 15.24 -0.67
CA GLU A 176 -9.21 15.43 -2.11
C GLU A 176 -7.91 14.83 -2.64
N ILE A 177 -7.95 14.06 -3.72
CA ILE A 177 -6.77 13.60 -4.45
C ILE A 177 -6.82 14.07 -5.89
N THR A 178 -5.71 14.64 -6.37
CA THR A 178 -5.57 15.10 -7.76
C THR A 178 -4.28 14.56 -8.35
N CYS A 179 -4.32 14.17 -9.63
CA CYS A 179 -3.11 13.92 -10.42
C CYS A 179 -2.93 15.00 -11.48
N PHE A 180 -1.73 15.57 -11.56
CA PHE A 180 -1.29 16.44 -12.66
C PHE A 180 -0.26 15.70 -13.52
N GLY A 181 -0.39 15.80 -14.84
CA GLY A 181 0.48 15.11 -15.81
C GLY A 181 0.09 13.66 -16.08
N CYS A 182 -0.97 13.14 -15.45
CA CYS A 182 -1.54 11.83 -15.80
C CYS A 182 -2.09 11.84 -17.23
N THR A 183 -1.99 10.70 -17.92
CA THR A 183 -2.52 10.58 -19.29
C THR A 183 -3.84 9.81 -19.26
N THR A 184 -4.87 10.32 -19.93
CA THR A 184 -6.07 9.51 -20.19
C THR A 184 -5.72 8.41 -21.19
N PRO A 185 -5.97 7.11 -20.89
CA PRO A 185 -5.75 6.05 -21.84
C PRO A 185 -6.53 6.37 -23.13
N VAL A 186 -5.83 6.55 -24.25
CA VAL A 186 -6.49 6.70 -25.54
C VAL A 186 -6.89 5.29 -25.98
N PRO A 187 -8.19 4.94 -26.06
CA PRO A 187 -8.58 3.64 -26.56
C PRO A 187 -8.03 3.51 -27.97
N GLU A 188 -7.21 2.49 -28.24
CA GLU A 188 -6.74 2.27 -29.60
C GLU A 188 -7.95 2.21 -30.52
N PRO A 189 -7.95 2.94 -31.65
CA PRO A 189 -9.05 2.85 -32.60
C PRO A 189 -9.18 1.39 -33.03
N ALA A 190 -10.29 0.75 -32.68
CA ALA A 190 -10.66 -0.60 -33.14
C ALA A 190 -10.65 -0.74 -34.70
N SER A 191 -10.48 0.37 -35.41
CA SER A 191 -10.46 0.50 -36.85
C SER A 191 -9.16 0.05 -37.54
N VAL A 192 -8.00 -0.07 -36.87
CA VAL A 192 -6.74 -0.46 -37.57
C VAL A 192 -6.75 -1.93 -37.99
N LEU A 193 -7.19 -2.84 -37.11
CA LEU A 193 -7.37 -4.26 -37.48
C LEU A 193 -8.59 -4.46 -38.39
N GLY A 194 -9.69 -3.73 -38.15
CA GLY A 194 -10.90 -3.80 -38.97
C GLY A 194 -10.69 -3.38 -40.44
N LEU A 195 -9.88 -2.34 -40.68
CA LEU A 195 -9.52 -1.91 -42.04
C LEU A 195 -8.61 -2.91 -42.77
N LEU A 196 -7.69 -3.58 -42.05
CA LEU A 196 -6.81 -4.57 -42.67
C LEU A 196 -7.59 -5.82 -43.14
N ILE A 197 -8.62 -6.22 -42.37
CA ILE A 197 -9.48 -7.37 -42.68
C ILE A 197 -10.45 -7.04 -43.84
N THR A 198 -11.00 -5.83 -43.89
CA THR A 198 -11.89 -5.43 -45.00
C THR A 198 -11.14 -5.10 -46.30
N GLY A 199 -9.92 -4.57 -46.22
CA GLY A 199 -9.07 -4.31 -47.39
C GLY A 199 -8.59 -5.59 -48.09
N SER A 200 -8.34 -6.66 -47.35
CA SER A 200 -7.84 -7.93 -47.91
C SER A 200 -8.92 -8.74 -48.65
N LEU A 201 -10.20 -8.61 -48.28
CA LEU A 201 -11.32 -9.23 -49.00
C LEU A 201 -11.63 -8.57 -50.36
N GLY A 202 -11.29 -7.29 -50.52
CA GLY A 202 -11.46 -6.56 -51.79
C GLY A 202 -10.39 -6.87 -52.85
N PHE A 203 -9.16 -7.20 -52.45
CA PHE A 203 -8.07 -7.47 -53.39
C PHE A 203 -8.11 -8.90 -53.99
N GLY A 204 -8.59 -9.89 -53.24
CA GLY A 204 -8.67 -11.28 -53.73
C GLY A 204 -9.71 -11.49 -54.85
N SER A 205 -10.75 -10.65 -54.91
CA SER A 205 -11.82 -10.74 -55.91
C SER A 205 -11.50 -10.01 -57.22
N ALA A 206 -10.57 -9.04 -57.22
CA ALA A 206 -10.12 -8.34 -58.43
C ALA A 206 -9.14 -9.15 -59.28
N LEU A 207 -8.35 -10.04 -58.68
CA LEU A 207 -7.35 -10.86 -59.39
C LEU A 207 -7.94 -12.03 -60.19
N LYS A 208 -9.14 -12.52 -59.86
CA LYS A 208 -9.79 -13.62 -60.60
C LYS A 208 -10.41 -13.21 -61.94
N ARG A 209 -10.49 -11.92 -62.28
CA ARG A 209 -11.21 -11.44 -63.46
C ARG A 209 -10.36 -11.21 -64.71
N LYS A 210 -9.04 -11.45 -64.66
CA LYS A 210 -8.11 -11.21 -65.80
C LYS A 210 -7.51 -12.47 -66.43
N LEU A 211 -7.99 -13.67 -66.10
CA LEU A 211 -7.60 -14.92 -66.77
C LEU A 211 -8.77 -15.47 -67.59
N LYS A 212 -9.00 -14.87 -68.76
CA LYS A 212 -9.73 -15.49 -69.88
C LYS A 212 -9.33 -14.82 -71.19
#